data_AF-A0A1H0NZF9-F1
#
_entry.id   AF-A0A1H0NZF9-F1
#
_cell.length_a   1.000
_cell.length_b   1.000
_cell.length_c   1.000
_cell.angle_alpha   90.00
_cell.angle_beta   90.00
_cell.angle_gamma   90.00
#
_symmetry.space_group_name_H-M   'P 1'
#
loop_
_entity.id
_entity.type
_entity.pdbx_description
1 polymer ?
#
loop_
_entity_poly.entity_id
_entity_poly.type
_entity_poly.pdbx_seq_one_letter_code
_entity_poly.pdbx_strand_id
1 'polypeptide(L)'
;MARSARPRLHRVRALLAPAVDNWLARGYLAVVAASLGFFLWAVYLSPDPGFAGIWPLMATAPLSMLVSIPLMAVAPAWDSSLDWLSPLLFSAGTTLCGLVNAVLLGLLAHRLTAREPHPAA
;
A
#
# COMPACT_ATOMS: atom_id res chain seq x y z
N MET A 1 -17.83 3.69 29.44
CA MET A 1 -16.56 2.99 29.11
C MET A 1 -15.97 3.61 27.84
N ALA A 2 -15.03 4.57 27.93
CA ALA A 2 -14.37 5.13 26.75
C ALA A 2 -13.09 5.88 27.15
N ARG A 3 -11.92 5.21 27.22
CA ARG A 3 -10.63 5.93 27.38
C ARG A 3 -9.34 5.16 27.06
N SER A 4 -9.37 4.07 26.28
CA SER A 4 -8.16 3.29 25.94
C SER A 4 -7.70 3.38 24.46
N ALA A 5 -8.46 4.03 23.57
CA ALA A 5 -8.13 4.08 22.14
C ALA A 5 -7.12 5.18 21.73
N ARG A 6 -6.95 6.24 22.53
CA ARG A 6 -6.12 7.42 22.19
C ARG A 6 -4.62 7.14 22.00
N PRO A 7 -3.93 6.32 22.81
CA PRO A 7 -2.48 6.12 22.65
C PRO A 7 -2.13 5.31 21.39
N ARG A 8 -2.99 4.37 20.96
CA ARG A 8 -2.75 3.55 19.76
C ARG A 8 -2.88 4.37 18.48
N LEU A 9 -3.90 5.22 18.39
CA LEU A 9 -4.08 6.14 17.26
C LEU A 9 -2.92 7.11 17.09
N HIS A 10 -2.38 7.64 18.19
CA HIS A 10 -1.23 8.54 18.10
C HIS A 10 0.04 7.83 17.62
N ARG A 11 0.28 6.60 18.09
CA ARG A 11 1.42 5.78 17.64
C ARG A 11 1.28 5.38 16.16
N VAL A 12 0.10 4.99 15.71
CA VAL A 12 -0.15 4.68 14.28
C VAL A 12 0.06 5.93 13.43
N ARG A 13 -0.46 7.09 13.87
CA ARG A 13 -0.22 8.36 13.17
C ARG A 13 1.26 8.73 13.11
N ALA A 14 2.03 8.52 14.18
CA ALA A 14 3.46 8.77 14.19
C ALA A 14 4.24 7.84 13.24
N LEU A 15 3.79 6.59 13.08
CA LEU A 15 4.39 5.64 12.13
C LEU A 15 4.04 5.97 10.67
N LEU A 16 2.87 6.55 10.43
CA LEU A 16 2.38 6.92 9.08
C LEU A 16 2.77 8.33 8.65
N ALA A 17 3.11 9.21 9.60
CA ALA A 17 3.52 10.58 9.31
C ALA A 17 4.63 10.65 8.23
N PRO A 18 5.70 9.83 8.28
CA PRO A 18 6.72 9.82 7.23
C PRO A 18 6.18 9.48 5.83
N ALA A 19 5.12 8.67 5.71
CA ALA A 19 4.53 8.31 4.43
C ALA A 19 3.75 9.45 3.76
N VAL A 20 3.36 10.47 4.52
CA VAL A 20 2.55 11.60 4.03
C VAL A 20 3.24 12.95 4.17
N ASP A 21 4.38 13.01 4.85
CA ASP A 21 5.08 14.26 5.12
C ASP A 21 6.07 14.67 4.03
N ASN A 22 6.35 13.80 3.05
CA ASN A 22 7.25 14.10 1.93
C ASN A 22 6.56 13.97 0.56
N TRP A 23 6.95 14.83 -0.39
CA TRP A 23 6.42 14.85 -1.76
C TRP A 23 6.64 13.54 -2.50
N LEU A 24 7.79 12.88 -2.31
CA LEU A 24 8.07 11.59 -2.93
C LEU A 24 7.11 10.50 -2.44
N ALA A 25 6.87 10.45 -1.12
CA ALA A 25 5.97 9.48 -0.53
C ALA A 25 4.50 9.74 -0.92
N ARG A 26 4.09 11.01 -1.01
CA ARG A 26 2.78 11.41 -1.55
C ARG A 26 2.61 11.02 -3.02
N GLY A 27 3.61 11.31 -3.85
CA GLY A 27 3.59 10.95 -5.27
C GLY A 27 3.48 9.44 -5.47
N TYR A 28 4.26 8.68 -4.70
CA TYR A 28 4.16 7.22 -4.67
C TYR A 28 2.76 6.74 -4.23
N LEU A 29 2.19 7.29 -3.15
CA LEU A 29 0.83 6.95 -2.71
C LEU A 29 -0.24 7.29 -3.76
N ALA A 30 -0.07 8.39 -4.49
CA ALA A 30 -0.96 8.76 -5.59
C ALA A 30 -0.91 7.72 -6.72
N VAL A 31 0.27 7.23 -7.08
CA VAL A 31 0.44 6.16 -8.08
C VAL A 31 -0.22 4.86 -7.60
N VAL A 32 0.00 4.47 -6.35
CA VAL A 32 -0.66 3.29 -5.76
C VAL A 32 -2.18 3.45 -5.77
N ALA A 33 -2.70 4.59 -5.34
CA ALA A 33 -4.13 4.87 -5.34
C ALA A 33 -4.74 4.85 -6.75
N ALA A 34 -4.06 5.45 -7.74
CA ALA A 34 -4.49 5.43 -9.13
C ALA A 34 -4.53 4.00 -9.69
N SER A 35 -3.49 3.20 -9.44
CA SER A 35 -3.44 1.81 -9.87
C SER A 35 -4.55 0.97 -9.23
N LEU A 36 -4.82 1.16 -7.94
CA LEU A 36 -5.86 0.44 -7.22
C LEU A 36 -7.26 0.89 -7.68
N GLY A 37 -7.46 2.18 -7.92
CA GLY A 37 -8.69 2.71 -8.48
C GLY A 37 -8.97 2.15 -9.87
N PHE A 38 -7.95 2.04 -10.73
CA PHE A 38 -8.07 1.39 -12.03
C PHE A 38 -8.44 -0.09 -11.91
N PHE A 39 -7.81 -0.82 -10.99
CA PHE A 39 -8.16 -2.21 -10.71
C PHE A 39 -9.63 -2.36 -10.26
N LEU A 40 -10.08 -1.55 -9.31
CA LEU A 40 -11.47 -1.60 -8.83
C LEU A 40 -12.46 -1.25 -9.93
N TRP A 41 -12.16 -0.22 -10.73
CA TRP A 41 -12.97 0.12 -11.89
C TRP A 41 -13.04 -1.06 -12.87
N ALA A 42 -11.91 -1.69 -13.18
CA ALA A 42 -11.88 -2.84 -14.09
C ALA A 42 -12.70 -4.02 -13.55
N VAL A 43 -12.55 -4.36 -12.27
CA VAL A 43 -13.26 -5.50 -11.65
C VAL A 43 -14.77 -5.29 -11.58
N TYR A 44 -15.23 -4.08 -11.28
CA TYR A 44 -16.66 -3.84 -11.02
C TYR A 44 -17.43 -3.24 -12.20
N LEU A 45 -16.74 -2.59 -13.15
CA LEU A 45 -17.37 -1.81 -14.21
C LEU A 45 -16.91 -2.20 -15.61
N SER A 46 -15.78 -2.90 -15.76
CA SER A 46 -15.32 -3.36 -17.08
C SER A 46 -15.91 -4.73 -17.43
N PRO A 47 -16.37 -4.95 -18.68
CA PRO A 47 -16.76 -6.26 -19.17
C PRO A 47 -15.56 -7.22 -19.32
N ASP A 48 -14.34 -6.70 -19.37
CA ASP A 48 -13.10 -7.48 -19.35
C ASP A 48 -12.12 -6.84 -18.34
N PRO A 49 -12.03 -7.37 -17.11
CA PRO A 49 -11.07 -6.89 -16.12
C PRO A 49 -9.62 -7.24 -16.45
N GLY A 50 -9.40 -8.18 -17.39
CA GLY A 50 -8.08 -8.59 -17.89
C GLY A 50 -6.98 -8.61 -16.83
N PHE A 51 -5.85 -7.98 -17.17
CA PHE A 51 -4.65 -7.90 -16.34
C PHE A 51 -4.62 -6.67 -15.42
N ALA A 52 -5.76 -6.10 -15.05
CA ALA A 52 -5.79 -4.87 -14.24
C ALA A 52 -5.09 -5.02 -12.87
N GLY A 53 -5.04 -6.23 -12.33
CA GLY A 53 -4.31 -6.54 -11.08
C GLY A 53 -2.79 -6.46 -11.19
N ILE A 54 -2.21 -6.40 -12.39
CA ILE A 54 -0.76 -6.25 -12.57
C ILE A 54 -0.29 -4.88 -12.09
N TRP A 55 -1.07 -3.82 -12.34
CA TRP A 55 -0.66 -2.45 -12.01
C TRP A 55 -0.46 -2.23 -10.50
N PRO A 56 -1.40 -2.61 -9.62
CA PRO A 56 -1.20 -2.48 -8.18
C PRO A 56 -0.07 -3.36 -7.66
N LEU A 57 0.11 -4.58 -8.21
CA LEU A 57 1.21 -5.47 -7.86
C LEU A 57 2.56 -4.83 -8.19
N MET A 58 2.71 -4.28 -9.40
CA MET A 58 3.95 -3.59 -9.81
C MET A 58 4.19 -2.32 -9.00
N ALA A 59 3.15 -1.52 -8.74
CA ALA A 59 3.26 -0.28 -7.98
C ALA A 59 3.70 -0.51 -6.53
N THR A 60 3.36 -1.68 -5.96
CA THR A 60 3.68 -2.03 -4.57
C THR A 60 4.78 -3.08 -4.43
N ALA A 61 5.46 -3.42 -5.54
CA ALA A 61 6.63 -4.28 -5.53
C ALA A 61 7.80 -3.61 -4.77
N PRO A 62 8.68 -4.39 -4.12
CA PRO A 62 8.70 -5.85 -4.05
C PRO A 62 7.81 -6.45 -2.95
N LEU A 63 7.30 -5.64 -2.00
CA LEU A 63 6.53 -6.15 -0.85
C LEU A 63 5.25 -6.89 -1.26
N SER A 64 4.56 -6.41 -2.30
CA SER A 64 3.41 -7.12 -2.86
C SER A 64 3.77 -8.53 -3.33
N MET A 65 4.92 -8.72 -3.96
CA MET A 65 5.37 -10.05 -4.39
C MET A 65 5.63 -10.96 -3.18
N LEU A 66 6.17 -10.42 -2.09
CA LEU A 66 6.46 -11.18 -0.88
C LEU A 66 5.18 -11.60 -0.11
N VAL A 67 4.10 -10.82 -0.22
CA VAL A 67 2.84 -11.05 0.51
C VAL A 67 1.79 -11.76 -0.35
N SER A 68 1.63 -11.36 -1.61
CA SER A 68 0.62 -11.90 -2.52
C SER A 68 0.91 -13.34 -2.94
N ILE A 69 2.18 -13.71 -3.16
CA ILE A 69 2.55 -15.10 -3.51
C ILE A 69 2.16 -16.10 -2.41
N PRO A 70 2.56 -15.92 -1.13
CA PRO A 70 2.14 -16.84 -0.07
C PRO A 70 0.65 -16.76 0.24
N LEU A 71 0.01 -15.59 0.12
CA LEU A 71 -1.43 -15.46 0.34
C LEU A 71 -2.24 -16.20 -0.73
N MET A 72 -1.83 -16.17 -2.00
CA MET A 72 -2.43 -16.96 -3.07
C MET A 72 -2.13 -18.46 -2.94
N ALA A 73 -0.95 -18.82 -2.39
CA ALA A 73 -0.61 -20.23 -2.14
C ALA A 73 -1.43 -20.86 -0.99
N VAL A 74 -1.94 -20.04 -0.07
CA VAL A 74 -2.72 -20.50 1.09
C VAL A 74 -4.23 -20.38 0.87
N ALA A 75 -4.68 -19.60 -0.13
CA ALA A 75 -6.10 -19.45 -0.45
C ALA A 75 -6.66 -20.74 -1.10
N PRO A 76 -7.44 -21.56 -0.38
CA PRO A 76 -8.02 -22.77 -0.94
C PRO A 76 -9.31 -22.42 -1.68
N ALA A 77 -9.49 -23.05 -2.85
CA ALA A 77 -10.70 -23.17 -3.64
C ALA A 77 -11.20 -21.90 -4.36
N TRP A 78 -10.83 -21.82 -5.64
CA TRP A 78 -11.42 -20.99 -6.70
C TRP A 78 -12.87 -21.42 -7.05
N ASP A 79 -13.61 -21.95 -6.08
CA ASP A 79 -14.91 -22.59 -6.29
C ASP A 79 -15.87 -22.38 -5.09
N SER A 80 -15.65 -21.29 -4.34
CA SER A 80 -16.37 -21.01 -3.08
C SER A 80 -17.27 -19.78 -3.22
N SER A 81 -18.38 -19.77 -2.47
CA SER A 81 -19.35 -18.66 -2.33
C SER A 81 -18.75 -17.32 -1.83
N LEU A 82 -17.42 -17.23 -1.75
CA LEU A 82 -16.61 -16.14 -1.22
C LEU A 82 -15.78 -15.44 -2.30
N ASP A 83 -16.00 -15.70 -3.59
CA ASP A 83 -15.25 -15.04 -4.67
C ASP A 83 -15.31 -13.50 -4.62
N TRP A 84 -16.43 -12.95 -4.13
CA TRP A 84 -16.59 -11.51 -3.89
C TRP A 84 -15.58 -10.92 -2.89
N LEU A 85 -14.98 -11.76 -2.03
CA LEU A 85 -13.99 -11.37 -1.04
C LEU A 85 -12.58 -11.23 -1.65
N SER A 86 -12.32 -11.89 -2.78
CA SER A 86 -11.02 -11.86 -3.46
C SER A 86 -10.53 -10.44 -3.79
N PRO A 87 -11.30 -9.59 -4.50
CA PRO A 87 -10.87 -8.22 -4.79
C PRO A 87 -10.69 -7.36 -3.53
N LEU A 88 -11.46 -7.63 -2.46
CA LEU A 88 -11.32 -6.93 -1.18
C LEU A 88 -10.01 -7.29 -0.48
N LEU A 89 -9.67 -8.58 -0.39
CA LEU A 89 -8.41 -9.06 0.19
C LEU A 89 -7.21 -8.55 -0.62
N PHE A 90 -7.31 -8.60 -1.95
CA PHE A 90 -6.29 -8.07 -2.84
C PHE A 90 -6.09 -6.55 -2.64
N SER A 91 -7.18 -5.78 -2.54
CA SER A 91 -7.12 -4.34 -2.31
C SER A 91 -6.54 -4.00 -0.94
N ALA A 92 -6.92 -4.74 0.10
CA ALA A 92 -6.38 -4.58 1.45
C ALA A 92 -4.87 -4.89 1.49
N GLY A 93 -4.46 -6.00 0.88
CA GLY A 93 -3.05 -6.40 0.79
C GLY A 93 -2.21 -5.37 0.02
N THR A 94 -2.69 -4.92 -1.13
CA THR A 94 -2.07 -3.85 -1.93
C THR A 94 -1.93 -2.56 -1.11
N THR A 95 -3.01 -2.13 -0.45
CA THR A 95 -3.00 -0.90 0.36
C THR A 95 -1.97 -0.99 1.48
N LEU A 96 -1.89 -2.14 2.16
CA LEU A 96 -0.92 -2.36 3.24
C LEU A 96 0.52 -2.33 2.70
N CYS A 97 0.80 -3.02 1.59
CA CYS A 97 2.12 -3.02 0.95
C CYS A 97 2.53 -1.62 0.49
N GLY A 98 1.60 -0.90 -0.15
CA GLY A 98 1.79 0.50 -0.54
C GLY A 98 2.12 1.39 0.65
N LEU A 99 1.37 1.28 1.73
CA LEU A 99 1.60 2.10 2.92
C LEU A 99 2.98 1.83 3.55
N VAL A 100 3.38 0.56 3.65
CA VAL A 100 4.70 0.19 4.18
C VAL A 100 5.83 0.74 3.29
N ASN A 101 5.72 0.58 1.97
CA ASN A 101 6.70 1.15 1.03
C ASN A 101 6.79 2.67 1.15
N ALA A 102 5.65 3.37 1.27
CA ALA A 102 5.61 4.82 1.42
C ALA A 102 6.28 5.29 2.72
N VAL A 103 6.08 4.56 3.84
CA VAL A 103 6.77 4.83 5.10
C VAL A 103 8.29 4.65 4.93
N LEU A 104 8.73 3.55 4.32
CA LEU A 104 10.17 3.29 4.09
C LEU A 104 10.82 4.37 3.20
N LEU A 105 10.13 4.78 2.13
CA LEU A 105 10.57 5.87 1.25
C LEU A 105 10.64 7.22 1.99
N GLY A 106 9.63 7.52 2.82
CA GLY A 106 9.61 8.72 3.65
C GLY A 106 10.76 8.77 4.65
N LEU A 107 11.02 7.65 5.32
CA LEU A 107 12.16 7.51 6.23
C LEU A 107 13.51 7.63 5.50
N LEU A 108 13.65 7.00 4.34
CA LEU A 108 14.87 7.10 3.53
C LEU A 108 15.12 8.53 3.06
N ALA A 109 14.10 9.22 2.55
CA ALA A 109 14.19 10.61 2.14
C ALA A 109 14.63 11.50 3.32
N HIS A 110 14.01 11.35 4.49
CA HIS A 110 14.43 12.08 5.69
C HIS A 110 15.88 11.80 6.08
N ARG A 111 16.34 10.54 5.98
CA ARG A 111 17.73 10.17 6.29
C ARG A 111 18.74 10.75 5.30
N LEU A 112 18.37 10.86 4.02
CA LEU A 112 19.22 11.46 2.99
C LEU A 112 19.30 12.97 3.15
N THR A 113 18.17 13.66 3.40
CA THR A 113 18.17 15.11 3.67
C THR A 113 18.90 15.46 4.96
N ALA A 114 18.73 14.67 6.03
CA ALA A 114 19.48 14.87 7.28
C ALA A 114 20.99 14.58 7.15
N ARG A 115 21.41 13.91 6.07
CA ARG A 115 22.81 13.61 5.76
C ARG A 115 23.46 14.65 4.88
N GLU A 116 22.73 15.60 4.28
CA GLU A 116 23.33 16.75 3.60
C GLU A 116 23.98 17.66 4.65
N PRO A 117 25.32 17.65 4.77
CA PRO A 117 26.01 18.52 5.70
C PRO A 117 26.08 19.91 5.06
N HIS A 118 25.75 20.92 5.84
CA HIS A 118 26.02 22.32 5.53
C HIS A 118 27.46 22.45 4.97
N PRO A 119 27.67 23.07 3.79
CA PRO A 119 29.02 23.37 3.31
C PRO A 119 29.67 24.24 4.39
N ALA A 120 30.77 23.76 4.96
CA ALA A 120 31.60 24.57 5.83
C ALA A 120 32.11 25.75 4.99
N ALA A 121 31.51 26.92 5.22
CA ALA A 121 31.97 28.21 4.73
C ALA A 121 32.70 28.93 5.86
#